data_AF-A0A817JIM7-F1
#
_entry.id   AF-A0A817JIM7-F1
#
_cell.length_a   1.000
_cell.length_b   1.000
_cell.length_c   1.000
_cell.angle_alpha   90.00
_cell.angle_beta   90.00
_cell.angle_gamma   90.00
#
_symmetry.space_group_name_H-M   'P 1'
#
loop_
_entity.id
_entity.type
_entity.pdbx_description
1 polymer ?
#
loop_
_entity_poly.entity_id
_entity_poly.type
_entity_poly.pdbx_seq_one_letter_code
_entity_poly.pdbx_strand_id
1 'polypeptide(L)'
;PSSEVSTVEIVYNHWLAMKKRSLSDEQRLFIRDLMKERGEILPLYIKLMFDIILTWHSYDSINVELKKLKSVDDCIRYLFHHLEKVHNRLLFIRAICYMTACRNGISQNELEDVLSLDDEVLASVFQHYIPPVRRLPGILWTRIRNDLDEYITEKEADDSSVIFWYHRRFIEVASAEYISKMNSKEREAVFQNMVDLYKETWKGKSKPFKINDPKLLNKYNLNESNGEIQANRFTTSQPIEFVDANGRIQFNRRKLNELPQFLSQLTANLATPIIAQEIVFNYTFMRKVSILLIEEK
;
A
#
# COMPACT_ATOMS: atom_id res chain seq x y z
N PRO A 1 24.87 9.35 26.60
CA PRO A 1 23.46 9.70 26.89
C PRO A 1 23.20 11.22 27.01
N SER A 2 23.86 11.95 27.92
CA SER A 2 23.57 13.39 28.15
C SER A 2 23.94 14.30 26.95
N SER A 3 25.05 14.02 26.27
CA SER A 3 25.48 14.76 25.08
C SER A 3 24.54 14.54 23.88
N GLU A 4 24.08 13.31 23.66
CA GLU A 4 23.17 12.96 22.56
C GLU A 4 21.79 13.57 22.72
N VAL A 5 21.23 13.57 23.94
CA VAL A 5 19.93 14.21 24.23
C VAL A 5 20.00 15.73 23.94
N SER A 6 21.10 16.38 24.32
CA SER A 6 21.35 17.79 23.98
C SER A 6 21.39 18.00 22.46
N THR A 7 22.03 17.10 21.71
CA THR A 7 22.08 17.18 20.24
C THR A 7 20.69 17.04 19.62
N VAL A 8 19.84 16.12 20.12
CA VAL A 8 18.47 15.94 19.62
C VAL A 8 17.62 17.19 19.86
N GLU A 9 17.72 17.82 21.03
CA GLU A 9 17.02 19.08 21.31
C GLU A 9 17.44 20.19 20.35
N ILE A 10 18.74 20.30 20.03
CA ILE A 10 19.25 21.27 19.04
C ILE A 10 18.65 21.00 17.66
N VAL A 11 18.64 19.74 17.22
CA VAL A 11 18.08 19.33 15.92
C VAL A 11 16.60 19.67 15.84
N TYR A 12 15.80 19.32 16.85
CA TYR A 12 14.37 19.64 16.88
C TYR A 12 14.11 21.13 16.91
N ASN A 13 14.83 21.91 17.72
CA ASN A 13 14.66 23.36 17.75
C ASN A 13 14.96 23.99 16.38
N HIS A 14 16.00 23.52 15.68
CA HIS A 14 16.33 23.97 14.34
C HIS A 14 15.20 23.65 13.34
N TRP A 15 14.73 22.40 13.31
CA TRP A 15 13.66 21.99 12.39
C TRP A 15 12.31 22.66 12.70
N LEU A 16 11.98 22.86 13.98
CA LEU A 16 10.80 23.60 14.41
C LEU A 16 10.85 25.06 13.93
N ALA A 17 12.01 25.71 14.04
CA ALA A 17 12.20 27.08 13.55
C ALA A 17 12.01 27.16 12.03
N MET A 18 12.54 26.20 11.27
CA MET A 18 12.33 26.12 9.81
C MET A 18 10.85 25.97 9.44
N LYS A 19 10.09 25.19 10.21
CA LYS A 19 8.65 24.97 10.01
C LYS A 19 7.77 26.04 10.69
N LYS A 20 8.37 27.08 11.28
CA LYS A 20 7.69 28.16 12.03
C LYS A 20 6.76 27.64 13.14
N ARG A 21 7.18 26.59 13.84
CA ARG A 21 6.46 26.00 14.97
C ARG A 21 7.26 26.10 16.27
N SER A 22 6.58 25.95 17.39
CA SER A 22 7.15 25.90 18.73
C SER A 22 6.38 24.93 19.62
N LEU A 23 7.06 24.37 20.62
CA LEU A 23 6.48 23.48 21.61
C LEU A 23 6.25 24.17 22.95
N SER A 24 5.19 23.74 23.65
CA SER A 24 4.95 24.11 25.05
C SER A 24 5.99 23.47 25.98
N ASP A 25 6.11 24.00 27.19
CA ASP A 25 7.08 23.50 28.17
C ASP A 25 6.82 22.04 28.55
N GLU A 26 5.55 21.65 28.67
CA GLU A 26 5.16 20.25 28.92
C GLU A 26 5.60 19.32 27.79
N GLN A 27 5.37 19.70 26.53
CA GLN A 27 5.77 18.93 25.35
C GLN A 27 7.30 18.79 25.26
N ARG A 28 8.03 19.88 25.57
CA ARG A 28 9.51 19.87 25.63
C ARG A 28 10.03 18.92 26.70
N LEU A 29 9.46 18.99 27.90
CA LEU A 29 9.82 18.10 29.02
C LEU A 29 9.58 16.64 28.65
N PHE A 30 8.43 16.32 28.05
CA PHE A 30 8.11 14.97 27.61
C PHE A 30 9.11 14.41 26.61
N ILE A 31 9.46 15.18 25.58
CA ILE A 31 10.45 14.74 24.58
C ILE A 31 11.80 14.50 25.25
N ARG A 32 12.23 15.41 26.11
CA ARG A 32 13.50 15.29 26.83
C ARG A 32 13.54 14.01 27.67
N ASP A 33 12.47 13.71 28.41
CA ASP A 33 12.41 12.53 29.26
C ASP A 33 12.38 11.25 28.42
N LEU A 34 11.61 11.25 27.34
CA LEU A 34 11.55 10.13 26.40
C LEU A 34 12.92 9.84 25.73
N MET A 35 13.70 10.88 25.43
CA MET A 35 15.05 10.73 24.87
C MET A 35 16.07 10.28 25.91
N LYS A 36 15.95 10.72 27.17
CA LYS A 36 16.83 10.28 28.28
C LYS A 36 16.65 8.81 28.63
N GLU A 37 15.42 8.30 28.55
CA GLU A 37 15.13 6.88 28.78
C GLU A 37 15.80 5.98 27.73
N ARG A 38 16.27 6.53 26.61
CA ARG A 38 16.91 5.78 25.54
C ARG A 38 18.42 5.77 25.66
N GLY A 39 19.00 4.57 25.47
CA GLY A 39 20.44 4.38 25.36
C GLY A 39 20.99 4.85 24.01
N GLU A 40 20.38 4.43 22.90
CA GLU A 40 20.79 4.78 21.54
C GLU A 40 19.61 5.40 20.77
N ILE A 41 19.88 6.51 20.07
CA ILE A 41 18.87 7.29 19.35
C ILE A 41 19.11 7.18 17.84
N LEU A 42 18.26 6.41 17.16
CA LEU A 42 18.34 6.20 15.71
C LEU A 42 17.89 7.45 14.93
N PRO A 43 18.56 7.85 13.83
CA PRO A 43 18.13 8.99 13.01
C PRO A 43 16.69 8.90 12.50
N LEU A 44 16.25 7.70 12.08
CA LEU A 44 14.87 7.48 11.65
C LEU A 44 13.87 7.70 12.79
N TYR A 45 14.24 7.34 14.01
CA TYR A 45 13.40 7.59 15.18
C TYR A 45 13.23 9.10 15.44
N ILE A 46 14.33 9.85 15.38
CA ILE A 46 14.33 11.32 15.52
C ILE A 46 13.42 11.94 14.46
N LYS A 47 13.54 11.50 13.21
CA LYS A 47 12.70 11.99 12.11
C LYS A 47 11.22 11.70 12.34
N LEU A 48 10.86 10.44 12.61
CA LEU A 48 9.48 10.02 12.84
C LEU A 48 8.84 10.74 14.03
N MET A 49 9.57 10.87 15.13
CA MET A 49 9.09 11.62 16.28
C MET A 49 8.89 13.10 15.95
N PHE A 50 9.79 13.70 15.19
CA PHE A 50 9.63 15.07 14.73
C PHE A 50 8.37 15.25 13.88
N ASP A 51 8.07 14.30 12.98
CA ASP A 51 6.87 14.37 12.15
C ASP A 51 5.59 14.24 12.98
N ILE A 52 5.61 13.39 14.01
CA ILE A 52 4.52 13.29 14.99
C ILE A 52 4.37 14.61 15.75
N ILE A 53 5.48 15.21 16.20
CA ILE A 53 5.49 16.51 16.89
C ILE A 53 4.90 17.63 16.02
N LEU A 54 5.15 17.61 14.71
CA LEU A 54 4.59 18.58 13.77
C LEU A 54 3.06 18.51 13.66
N THR A 55 2.42 17.46 14.15
CA THR A 55 0.95 17.38 14.20
C THR A 55 0.35 18.05 15.44
N TRP A 56 1.14 18.28 16.49
CA TRP A 56 0.63 18.76 17.78
C TRP A 56 0.25 20.24 17.75
N HIS A 57 -0.84 20.55 18.45
CA HIS A 57 -1.20 21.89 18.88
C HIS A 57 -0.64 22.19 20.28
N SER A 58 -0.58 23.47 20.64
CA SER A 58 -0.05 23.89 21.95
C SER A 58 -0.90 23.42 23.14
N TYR A 59 -2.19 23.15 22.91
CA TYR A 59 -3.14 22.67 23.90
C TYR A 59 -3.30 21.14 23.92
N ASP A 60 -2.64 20.42 23.01
CA ASP A 60 -2.73 18.97 23.00
C ASP A 60 -1.97 18.40 24.20
N SER A 61 -2.68 17.64 25.03
CA SER A 61 -2.09 16.95 26.17
C SER A 61 -1.32 15.71 25.72
N ILE A 62 -0.26 15.39 26.45
CA ILE A 62 0.56 14.20 26.20
C ILE A 62 -0.27 12.96 26.54
N ASN A 63 -0.85 12.34 25.52
CA ASN A 63 -1.70 11.17 25.69
C ASN A 63 -0.89 9.88 25.98
N VAL A 64 -1.60 8.83 26.39
CA VAL A 64 -0.99 7.54 26.75
C VAL A 64 -0.34 6.84 25.54
N GLU A 65 -0.83 7.10 24.32
CA GLU A 65 -0.27 6.51 23.10
C GLU A 65 1.12 7.08 22.79
N LEU A 66 1.32 8.38 22.97
CA LEU A 66 2.62 9.04 22.79
C LEU A 66 3.68 8.49 23.75
N LYS A 67 3.30 8.19 24.99
CA LYS A 67 4.19 7.56 25.99
C LYS A 67 4.63 6.15 25.61
N LYS A 68 3.92 5.48 24.68
CA LYS A 68 4.27 4.14 24.20
C LYS A 68 5.26 4.15 23.03
N LEU A 69 5.64 5.32 22.50
CA LEU A 69 6.52 5.43 21.33
C LEU A 69 7.99 5.14 21.69
N LYS A 70 8.28 3.88 22.05
CA LYS A 70 9.57 3.39 22.58
C LYS A 70 10.46 2.73 21.53
N SER A 71 10.01 2.64 20.29
CA SER A 71 10.82 2.17 19.16
C SER A 71 10.45 2.89 17.86
N VAL A 72 11.29 2.72 16.84
CA VAL A 72 10.95 3.11 15.46
C VAL A 72 9.64 2.46 15.03
N ASP A 73 9.47 1.18 15.35
CA ASP A 73 8.29 0.42 14.98
C ASP A 73 7.01 0.99 15.63
N ASP A 74 7.09 1.45 16.89
CA ASP A 74 5.97 2.11 17.56
C ASP A 74 5.59 3.43 16.88
N CYS A 75 6.58 4.21 16.46
CA CYS A 75 6.34 5.44 15.70
C CYS A 75 5.69 5.17 14.35
N ILE A 76 6.14 4.13 13.63
CA ILE A 76 5.55 3.74 12.35
C ILE A 76 4.09 3.28 12.56
N ARG A 77 3.82 2.45 13.57
CA ARG A 77 2.45 2.04 13.92
C ARG A 77 1.57 3.23 14.26
N TYR A 78 2.10 4.19 15.02
CA TYR A 78 1.37 5.41 15.38
C TYR A 78 1.03 6.23 14.12
N LEU A 79 2.01 6.45 13.24
CA LEU A 79 1.81 7.13 11.96
C LEU A 79 0.73 6.42 11.12
N PHE A 80 0.84 5.11 10.96
CA PHE A 80 -0.14 4.32 10.21
C PHE A 80 -1.54 4.42 10.79
N HIS A 81 -1.70 4.31 12.11
CA HIS A 81 -2.99 4.47 12.78
C HIS A 81 -3.55 5.89 12.64
N HIS A 82 -2.71 6.91 12.57
CA HIS A 82 -3.15 8.27 12.29
C HIS A 82 -3.67 8.39 10.84
N LEU A 83 -2.90 7.91 9.87
CA LEU A 83 -3.28 7.96 8.45
C LEU A 83 -4.51 7.11 8.13
N GLU A 84 -4.70 5.98 8.82
CA GLU A 84 -5.94 5.18 8.77
C GLU A 84 -7.19 5.99 9.16
N LYS A 85 -7.06 6.99 10.04
CA LYS A 85 -8.17 7.86 10.47
C LYS A 85 -8.39 9.03 9.53
N VAL A 86 -7.31 9.57 8.96
CA VAL A 86 -7.35 10.69 8.00
C VAL A 86 -7.97 10.24 6.68
N HIS A 87 -7.62 9.03 6.23
CA HIS A 87 -8.13 8.45 5.00
C HIS A 87 -9.26 7.47 5.26
N ASN A 88 -9.84 6.92 4.19
CA ASN A 88 -10.67 5.73 4.33
C ASN A 88 -9.78 4.58 4.84
N ARG A 89 -10.07 4.09 6.06
CA ARG A 89 -9.27 3.06 6.73
C ARG A 89 -8.99 1.85 5.86
N LEU A 90 -10.01 1.27 5.22
CA LEU A 90 -9.84 0.07 4.41
C LEU A 90 -8.99 0.35 3.16
N LEU A 91 -9.23 1.48 2.50
CA LEU A 91 -8.42 1.92 1.36
C LEU A 91 -6.94 2.06 1.75
N PHE A 92 -6.65 2.72 2.88
CA PHE A 92 -5.28 2.89 3.36
C PHE A 92 -4.63 1.54 3.64
N ILE A 93 -5.28 0.68 4.43
CA ILE A 93 -4.78 -0.66 4.77
C ILE A 93 -4.46 -1.47 3.50
N ARG A 94 -5.38 -1.51 2.53
CA ARG A 94 -5.20 -2.27 1.29
C ARG A 94 -4.11 -1.67 0.42
N ALA A 95 -4.02 -0.34 0.31
CA ALA A 95 -2.96 0.32 -0.45
C ALA A 95 -1.57 -0.01 0.12
N ILE A 96 -1.41 0.11 1.44
CA ILE A 96 -0.18 -0.26 2.14
C ILE A 96 0.13 -1.75 1.99
N CYS A 97 -0.88 -2.61 2.08
CA CYS A 97 -0.73 -4.05 1.88
C CYS A 97 -0.17 -4.37 0.49
N TYR A 98 -0.79 -3.87 -0.59
CA TYR A 98 -0.34 -4.14 -1.95
C TYR A 98 1.07 -3.59 -2.21
N MET A 99 1.35 -2.37 -1.74
CA MET A 99 2.69 -1.77 -1.85
C MET A 99 3.77 -2.57 -1.10
N THR A 100 3.42 -3.14 0.05
CA THR A 100 4.35 -3.93 0.88
C THR A 100 4.49 -5.37 0.37
N ALA A 101 3.46 -5.92 -0.26
CA ALA A 101 3.46 -7.29 -0.75
C ALA A 101 4.26 -7.49 -2.04
N CYS A 102 4.40 -6.45 -2.87
CA CYS A 102 5.21 -6.49 -4.08
C CYS A 102 6.70 -6.42 -3.74
N ARG A 103 7.51 -7.34 -4.27
CA ARG A 103 8.92 -7.48 -3.87
C ARG A 103 9.76 -6.26 -4.25
N ASN A 104 9.55 -5.73 -5.44
CA ASN A 104 10.35 -4.64 -5.98
C ASN A 104 9.64 -3.28 -5.92
N GLY A 105 8.43 -3.22 -5.35
CA GLY A 105 7.55 -2.06 -5.37
C GLY A 105 6.38 -2.26 -6.32
N ILE A 106 5.52 -1.26 -6.40
CA ILE A 106 4.33 -1.27 -7.24
C ILE A 106 4.23 0.03 -8.03
N SER A 107 3.93 -0.04 -9.32
CA SER A 107 3.68 1.18 -10.09
C SER A 107 2.36 1.83 -9.66
N GLN A 108 2.22 3.13 -9.88
CA GLN A 108 0.97 3.83 -9.56
C GLN A 108 -0.23 3.20 -10.29
N ASN A 109 -0.07 2.84 -11.55
CA ASN A 109 -1.13 2.22 -12.35
C ASN A 109 -1.54 0.85 -11.80
N GLU A 110 -0.56 0.00 -11.46
CA GLU A 110 -0.83 -1.31 -10.86
C GLU A 110 -1.58 -1.16 -9.53
N LEU A 111 -1.17 -0.20 -8.69
CA LEU A 111 -1.80 0.03 -7.39
C LEU A 111 -3.25 0.53 -7.55
N GLU A 112 -3.48 1.48 -8.44
CA GLU A 112 -4.84 1.96 -8.73
C GLU A 112 -5.73 0.86 -9.33
N ASP A 113 -5.17 0.03 -10.20
CA ASP A 113 -5.90 -1.08 -10.83
C ASP A 113 -6.25 -2.17 -9.81
N VAL A 114 -5.30 -2.61 -8.97
CA VAL A 114 -5.58 -3.65 -7.96
C VAL A 114 -6.58 -3.15 -6.91
N LEU A 115 -6.47 -1.89 -6.47
CA LEU A 115 -7.46 -1.28 -5.58
C LEU A 115 -8.84 -1.14 -6.25
N SER A 116 -8.87 -1.02 -7.59
CA SER A 116 -10.12 -1.02 -8.36
C SER A 116 -10.70 -2.43 -8.57
N LEU A 117 -9.89 -3.48 -8.39
CA LEU A 117 -10.35 -4.86 -8.36
C LEU A 117 -10.88 -5.25 -6.98
N ASP A 118 -10.48 -4.56 -5.91
CA ASP A 118 -10.90 -4.85 -4.55
C ASP A 118 -12.32 -4.34 -4.26
N ASP A 119 -13.30 -5.24 -4.24
CA ASP A 119 -14.71 -4.88 -4.06
C ASP A 119 -15.03 -4.36 -2.65
N GLU A 120 -14.27 -4.77 -1.63
CA GLU A 120 -14.44 -4.24 -0.27
C GLU A 120 -13.96 -2.79 -0.19
N VAL A 121 -12.81 -2.48 -0.80
CA VAL A 121 -12.31 -1.10 -0.92
C VAL A 121 -13.31 -0.23 -1.66
N LEU A 122 -13.82 -0.70 -2.80
CA LEU A 122 -14.75 0.10 -3.59
C LEU A 122 -16.12 0.25 -2.91
N ALA A 123 -16.58 -0.74 -2.14
CA ALA A 123 -17.75 -0.60 -1.30
C ALA A 123 -17.54 0.45 -0.19
N SER A 124 -16.34 0.49 0.41
CA SER A 124 -16.03 1.47 1.45
C SER A 124 -15.87 2.90 0.91
N VAL A 125 -15.44 3.06 -0.35
CA VAL A 125 -15.31 4.36 -1.02
C VAL A 125 -16.65 4.85 -1.57
N PHE A 126 -17.42 3.98 -2.21
CA PHE A 126 -18.69 4.32 -2.87
C PHE A 126 -19.90 3.99 -1.99
N GLN A 127 -19.96 4.58 -0.79
CA GLN A 127 -21.02 4.29 0.19
C GLN A 127 -22.39 4.86 -0.19
N HIS A 128 -22.45 5.91 -0.99
CA HIS A 128 -23.68 6.69 -1.20
C HIS A 128 -24.24 6.62 -2.62
N TYR A 129 -23.49 6.06 -3.56
CA TYR A 129 -23.90 5.94 -4.96
C TYR A 129 -23.14 4.83 -5.68
N ILE A 130 -23.68 4.37 -6.81
CA ILE A 130 -23.02 3.43 -7.70
C ILE A 130 -22.43 4.26 -8.83
N PRO A 131 -21.09 4.34 -8.97
CA PRO A 131 -20.50 5.08 -10.07
C PRO A 131 -20.75 4.35 -11.40
N PRO A 132 -20.92 5.07 -12.52
CA PRO A 132 -21.05 4.47 -13.84
C PRO A 132 -19.79 3.68 -14.25
N VAL A 133 -18.63 4.14 -13.77
CA VAL A 133 -17.34 3.46 -13.88
C VAL A 133 -16.88 3.08 -12.48
N ARG A 134 -16.79 1.78 -12.19
CA ARG A 134 -16.46 1.30 -10.85
C ARG A 134 -14.94 1.14 -10.67
N ARG A 135 -14.22 2.25 -10.79
CA ARG A 135 -12.76 2.36 -10.62
C ARG A 135 -12.44 3.27 -9.43
N LEU A 136 -11.34 3.02 -8.74
CA LEU A 136 -10.85 3.90 -7.68
C LEU A 136 -10.58 5.31 -8.27
N PRO A 137 -11.13 6.39 -7.68
CA PRO A 137 -10.75 7.74 -8.06
C PRO A 137 -9.27 8.00 -7.71
N GLY A 138 -8.42 8.25 -8.70
CA GLY A 138 -6.96 8.40 -8.52
C GLY A 138 -6.56 9.42 -7.45
N ILE A 139 -7.35 10.49 -7.29
CA ILE A 139 -7.15 11.52 -6.25
C ILE A 139 -7.08 10.94 -4.82
N LEU A 140 -7.77 9.84 -4.54
CA LEU A 140 -7.74 9.21 -3.22
C LEU A 140 -6.36 8.61 -2.94
N TRP A 141 -5.76 7.94 -3.93
CA TRP A 141 -4.39 7.46 -3.81
C TRP A 141 -3.39 8.61 -3.77
N THR A 142 -3.55 9.64 -4.61
CA THR A 142 -2.66 10.81 -4.60
C THR A 142 -2.57 11.46 -3.22
N ARG A 143 -3.69 11.55 -2.48
CA ARG A 143 -3.68 12.08 -1.11
C ARG A 143 -2.89 11.20 -0.15
N ILE A 144 -3.12 9.88 -0.17
CA ILE A 144 -2.37 8.92 0.66
C ILE A 144 -0.87 8.99 0.34
N ARG A 145 -0.53 9.04 -0.95
CA ARG A 145 0.84 9.16 -1.43
C ARG A 145 1.51 10.44 -0.90
N ASN A 146 0.83 11.58 -0.98
CA ASN A 146 1.37 12.85 -0.50
C ASN A 146 1.63 12.84 1.02
N ASP A 147 0.74 12.21 1.80
CA ASP A 147 0.93 12.10 3.25
C ASP A 147 2.02 11.08 3.63
N LEU A 148 2.45 10.24 2.68
CA LEU A 148 3.53 9.27 2.82
C LEU A 148 4.84 9.70 2.12
N ASP A 149 4.87 10.85 1.46
CA ASP A 149 5.91 11.22 0.49
C ASP A 149 7.33 11.09 1.04
N GLU A 150 7.55 11.46 2.30
CA GLU A 150 8.87 11.39 2.95
C GLU A 150 9.29 9.97 3.39
N TYR A 151 8.39 8.98 3.28
CA TYR A 151 8.61 7.58 3.70
C TYR A 151 8.62 6.60 2.52
N ILE A 152 8.25 7.06 1.33
CA ILE A 152 8.29 6.30 0.09
C ILE A 152 9.31 6.91 -0.86
N THR A 153 9.75 6.12 -1.82
CA THR A 153 10.62 6.57 -2.90
C THR A 153 10.10 6.01 -4.21
N GLU A 154 10.31 6.76 -5.29
CA GLU A 154 10.21 6.21 -6.64
C GLU A 154 11.56 5.61 -7.02
N LYS A 155 11.55 4.44 -7.66
CA LYS A 155 12.73 3.82 -8.27
C LYS A 155 12.33 3.09 -9.55
N GLU A 156 13.28 2.85 -10.43
CA GLU A 156 13.06 1.98 -11.57
C GLU A 156 13.23 0.52 -11.17
N ALA A 157 12.24 -0.31 -11.48
CA ALA A 157 12.31 -1.76 -11.35
C ALA A 157 11.49 -2.41 -12.46
N ASP A 158 12.00 -3.50 -13.04
CA ASP A 158 11.30 -4.27 -14.06
C ASP A 158 10.79 -3.39 -15.23
N ASP A 159 11.63 -2.44 -15.67
CA ASP A 159 11.37 -1.47 -16.74
C ASP A 159 10.18 -0.52 -16.47
N SER A 160 9.82 -0.32 -15.20
CA SER A 160 8.75 0.59 -14.76
C SER A 160 9.16 1.45 -13.57
N SER A 161 8.62 2.67 -13.49
CA SER A 161 8.72 3.48 -12.26
C SER A 161 7.77 2.91 -11.21
N VAL A 162 8.34 2.51 -10.07
CA VAL A 162 7.62 1.87 -8.97
C VAL A 162 7.80 2.64 -7.67
N ILE A 163 6.74 2.61 -6.87
CA ILE A 163 6.70 3.16 -5.51
C ILE A 163 7.20 2.08 -4.56
N PHE A 164 8.16 2.45 -3.70
CA PHE A 164 8.78 1.55 -2.74
C PHE A 164 9.01 2.23 -1.40
N TRP A 165 9.10 1.45 -0.33
CA TRP A 165 9.42 1.97 1.00
C TRP A 165 10.86 2.50 1.06
N TYR A 166 11.05 3.70 1.58
CA TYR A 166 12.38 4.29 1.76
C TYR A 166 13.25 3.48 2.74
N HIS A 167 12.64 2.96 3.80
CA HIS A 167 13.36 2.23 4.84
C HIS A 167 12.74 0.85 5.13
N ARG A 168 13.59 -0.18 5.29
CA ARG A 168 13.17 -1.57 5.53
C ARG A 168 12.23 -1.74 6.73
N ARG A 169 12.37 -0.91 7.77
CA ARG A 169 11.47 -0.96 8.94
C ARG A 169 10.00 -0.72 8.59
N PHE A 170 9.71 0.11 7.59
CA PHE A 170 8.32 0.27 7.11
C PHE A 170 7.78 -1.02 6.51
N ILE A 171 8.59 -1.75 5.75
CA ILE A 171 8.22 -3.06 5.18
C ILE A 171 7.89 -4.04 6.32
N GLU A 172 8.75 -4.13 7.33
CA GLU A 172 8.60 -5.06 8.45
C GLU A 172 7.34 -4.74 9.27
N VAL A 173 7.11 -3.46 9.60
CA VAL A 173 5.93 -3.04 10.36
C VAL A 173 4.66 -3.19 9.53
N ALA A 174 4.64 -2.75 8.27
CA ALA A 174 3.46 -2.89 7.40
C ALA A 174 3.11 -4.36 7.15
N SER A 175 4.11 -5.22 6.97
CA SER A 175 3.90 -6.67 6.82
C SER A 175 3.30 -7.26 8.09
N ALA A 176 3.86 -6.94 9.26
CA ALA A 176 3.36 -7.43 10.55
C ALA A 176 1.94 -6.93 10.87
N GLU A 177 1.61 -5.68 10.53
CA GLU A 177 0.32 -5.07 10.83
C GLU A 177 -0.78 -5.50 9.84
N TYR A 178 -0.46 -5.55 8.54
CA TYR A 178 -1.48 -5.69 7.51
C TYR A 178 -1.46 -7.02 6.77
N ILE A 179 -0.33 -7.74 6.69
CA ILE A 179 -0.24 -9.00 5.92
C ILE A 179 -0.24 -10.23 6.84
N SER A 180 0.53 -10.20 7.92
CA SER A 180 0.68 -11.33 8.85
C SER A 180 -0.58 -11.59 9.69
N LYS A 181 -1.39 -10.56 9.96
CA LYS A 181 -2.63 -10.66 10.73
C LYS A 181 -3.84 -11.12 9.90
N MET A 182 -3.73 -11.17 8.58
CA MET A 182 -4.82 -11.62 7.72
C MET A 182 -5.15 -13.09 7.98
N ASN A 183 -6.44 -13.40 8.07
CA ASN A 183 -6.88 -14.78 8.02
C ASN A 183 -6.74 -15.34 6.59
N SER A 184 -6.83 -16.66 6.44
CA SER A 184 -6.63 -17.34 5.16
C SER A 184 -7.58 -16.84 4.05
N LYS A 185 -8.85 -16.56 4.39
CA LYS A 185 -9.85 -16.09 3.41
C LYS A 185 -9.57 -14.67 2.94
N GLU A 186 -9.22 -13.78 3.86
CA GLU A 186 -8.85 -12.41 3.54
C GLU A 186 -7.58 -12.36 2.69
N ARG A 187 -6.56 -13.13 3.09
CA ARG A 187 -5.31 -13.26 2.34
C ARG A 187 -5.57 -13.72 0.91
N GLU A 188 -6.40 -14.74 0.74
CA GLU A 188 -6.79 -15.27 -0.57
C GLU A 188 -7.53 -14.21 -1.40
N ALA A 189 -8.52 -13.53 -0.82
CA ALA A 189 -9.27 -12.49 -1.52
C ALA A 189 -8.39 -11.32 -1.98
N VAL A 190 -7.48 -10.84 -1.11
CA VAL A 190 -6.56 -9.73 -1.41
C VAL A 190 -5.58 -10.13 -2.52
N PHE A 191 -4.89 -11.26 -2.38
CA PHE A 191 -3.87 -11.63 -3.36
C PHE A 191 -4.45 -12.20 -4.66
N GLN A 192 -5.70 -12.69 -4.64
CA GLN A 192 -6.42 -13.01 -5.88
C GLN A 192 -6.61 -11.77 -6.76
N ASN A 193 -6.78 -10.57 -6.20
CA ASN A 193 -6.87 -9.34 -6.99
C ASN A 193 -5.56 -9.05 -7.75
N MET A 194 -4.39 -9.31 -7.14
CA MET A 194 -3.09 -9.18 -7.83
C MET A 194 -2.92 -10.22 -8.93
N VAL A 195 -3.36 -11.46 -8.69
CA VAL A 195 -3.36 -12.50 -9.72
C VAL A 195 -4.30 -12.12 -10.87
N ASP A 196 -5.50 -11.62 -10.57
CA ASP A 196 -6.47 -11.17 -11.57
C ASP A 196 -5.97 -9.98 -12.39
N LEU A 197 -5.22 -9.06 -11.77
CA LEU A 197 -4.56 -7.95 -12.45
C LEU A 197 -3.57 -8.47 -13.50
N TYR A 198 -2.60 -9.29 -13.08
CA TYR A 198 -1.56 -9.78 -13.98
C TYR A 198 -2.09 -10.78 -15.03
N LYS A 199 -3.12 -11.57 -14.70
CA LYS A 199 -3.80 -12.44 -15.67
C LYS A 199 -4.70 -11.68 -16.64
N GLU A 200 -4.92 -10.39 -16.42
CA GLU A 200 -5.90 -9.60 -17.16
C GLU A 200 -7.34 -10.20 -17.08
N THR A 201 -7.69 -10.88 -15.96
CA THR A 201 -8.97 -11.59 -15.79
C THR A 201 -10.17 -10.69 -16.13
N TRP A 202 -10.10 -9.42 -15.69
CA TRP A 202 -11.17 -8.42 -15.82
C TRP A 202 -10.88 -7.33 -16.85
N LYS A 203 -9.81 -7.45 -17.63
CA LYS A 203 -9.50 -6.47 -18.68
C LYS A 203 -10.57 -6.52 -19.78
N GLY A 204 -11.19 -5.38 -20.06
CA GLY A 204 -12.27 -5.27 -21.04
C GLY A 204 -13.56 -6.02 -20.68
N LYS A 205 -13.66 -6.57 -19.46
CA LYS A 205 -14.82 -7.31 -18.95
C LYS A 205 -15.39 -6.62 -17.73
N SER A 206 -16.69 -6.79 -17.50
CA SER A 206 -17.33 -6.31 -16.29
C SER A 206 -17.15 -7.31 -15.15
N LYS A 207 -16.63 -6.85 -14.01
CA LYS A 207 -16.47 -7.67 -12.79
C LYS A 207 -17.78 -7.64 -11.98
N PRO A 208 -18.38 -8.80 -11.64
CA PRO A 208 -19.55 -8.85 -10.78
C PRO A 208 -19.20 -8.40 -9.36
N PHE A 209 -20.10 -7.66 -8.72
CA PHE A 209 -19.99 -7.20 -7.33
C PHE A 209 -21.36 -7.12 -6.68
N LYS A 210 -21.38 -7.23 -5.35
CA LYS A 210 -22.62 -7.20 -4.56
C LYS A 210 -22.83 -5.85 -3.92
N ILE A 211 -24.09 -5.42 -3.87
CA ILE A 211 -24.52 -4.26 -3.09
C ILE A 211 -25.42 -4.72 -1.97
N ASN A 212 -25.01 -4.41 -0.74
CA ASN A 212 -25.74 -4.79 0.46
C ASN A 212 -26.58 -3.63 1.05
N ASP A 213 -26.44 -2.40 0.54
CA ASP A 213 -27.21 -1.25 1.04
C ASP A 213 -28.62 -1.21 0.41
N PRO A 214 -29.69 -1.41 1.20
CA PRO A 214 -31.06 -1.38 0.70
C PRO A 214 -31.44 -0.04 0.05
N LYS A 215 -30.85 1.07 0.49
CA LYS A 215 -31.12 2.40 -0.08
C LYS A 215 -30.62 2.49 -1.51
N LEU A 216 -29.46 1.89 -1.79
CA LEU A 216 -28.90 1.86 -3.14
C LEU A 216 -29.68 0.90 -4.04
N LEU A 217 -30.07 -0.26 -3.55
CA LEU A 217 -30.90 -1.21 -4.31
C LEU A 217 -32.21 -0.57 -4.77
N ASN A 218 -32.91 0.11 -3.86
CA ASN A 218 -34.14 0.83 -4.16
C ASN A 218 -33.91 2.02 -5.11
N LYS A 219 -32.85 2.81 -4.89
CA LYS A 219 -32.54 3.98 -5.73
C LYS A 219 -32.26 3.62 -7.19
N TYR A 220 -31.64 2.47 -7.43
CA TYR A 220 -31.27 2.02 -8.77
C TYR A 220 -32.20 0.94 -9.34
N ASN A 221 -33.33 0.66 -8.68
CA ASN A 221 -34.32 -0.37 -9.07
C ASN A 221 -33.69 -1.74 -9.38
N LEU A 222 -32.79 -2.18 -8.51
CA LEU A 222 -32.07 -3.44 -8.67
C LEU A 222 -32.84 -4.57 -7.97
N ASN A 223 -33.18 -5.63 -8.71
CA ASN A 223 -33.92 -6.76 -8.16
C ASN A 223 -33.08 -7.53 -7.12
N GLU A 224 -33.71 -7.90 -6.00
CA GLU A 224 -33.09 -8.67 -4.90
C GLU A 224 -32.61 -10.07 -5.30
N SER A 225 -33.04 -10.58 -6.47
CA SER A 225 -32.87 -11.97 -6.88
C SER A 225 -31.44 -12.41 -7.24
N ASN A 226 -30.42 -11.60 -6.88
CA ASN A 226 -29.06 -12.05 -6.53
C ASN A 226 -28.13 -10.88 -6.11
N GLY A 227 -28.55 -9.62 -6.24
CA GLY A 227 -27.78 -8.44 -5.80
C GLY A 227 -26.43 -8.25 -6.51
N GLU A 228 -26.11 -9.08 -7.52
CA GLU A 228 -24.88 -9.03 -8.29
C GLU A 228 -25.04 -8.11 -9.51
N ILE A 229 -24.34 -6.99 -9.47
CA ILE A 229 -24.23 -6.01 -10.55
C ILE A 229 -22.88 -6.21 -11.21
N GLN A 230 -22.76 -5.87 -12.48
CA GLN A 230 -21.48 -5.92 -13.18
C GLN A 230 -21.04 -4.52 -13.59
N ALA A 231 -19.77 -4.21 -13.35
CA ALA A 231 -19.17 -2.97 -13.81
C ALA A 231 -17.74 -3.19 -14.28
N ASN A 232 -17.36 -2.48 -15.35
CA ASN A 232 -15.99 -2.47 -15.84
C ASN A 232 -15.11 -1.66 -14.88
N ARG A 233 -13.92 -2.19 -14.58
CA ARG A 233 -12.90 -1.59 -13.70
C ARG A 233 -11.84 -0.80 -14.48
N PHE A 234 -11.85 -0.94 -15.82
CA PHE A 234 -10.91 -0.31 -16.75
C PHE A 234 -9.44 -0.55 -16.39
N THR A 235 -9.12 -1.74 -15.91
CA THR A 235 -7.74 -2.10 -15.57
C THR A 235 -6.84 -2.00 -16.81
N THR A 236 -5.60 -1.58 -16.59
CA THR A 236 -4.59 -1.47 -17.64
C THR A 236 -4.18 -2.84 -18.20
N SER A 237 -3.51 -2.82 -19.34
CA SER A 237 -3.01 -4.04 -19.97
C SER A 237 -1.74 -4.53 -19.27
N GLN A 238 -1.70 -5.83 -18.99
CA GLN A 238 -0.57 -6.60 -18.46
C GLN A 238 -0.21 -7.77 -19.39
N PRO A 239 0.16 -7.51 -20.67
CA PRO A 239 0.52 -8.58 -21.60
C PRO A 239 1.88 -9.16 -21.21
N ILE A 240 2.17 -10.41 -21.57
CA ILE A 240 3.50 -11.01 -21.31
C ILE A 240 4.55 -10.37 -22.22
N GLU A 241 4.18 -10.09 -23.47
CA GLU A 241 5.01 -9.42 -24.46
C GLU A 241 4.25 -8.21 -25.02
N PHE A 242 4.96 -7.11 -25.24
CA PHE A 242 4.43 -5.92 -25.90
C PHE A 242 5.48 -5.32 -26.84
N VAL A 243 5.04 -4.49 -27.76
CA VAL A 243 5.93 -3.80 -28.70
C VAL A 243 6.17 -2.39 -28.16
N ASP A 244 7.43 -2.00 -28.01
CA ASP A 244 7.79 -0.66 -27.57
C ASP A 244 7.60 0.39 -28.68
N ALA A 245 7.80 1.66 -28.33
CA ALA A 245 7.67 2.77 -29.29
C ALA A 245 8.63 2.66 -30.50
N ASN A 246 9.69 1.86 -30.39
CA ASN A 246 10.69 1.64 -31.43
C ASN A 246 10.42 0.36 -32.25
N GLY A 247 9.29 -0.31 -32.04
CA GLY A 247 8.95 -1.55 -32.73
C GLY A 247 9.67 -2.79 -32.19
N ARG A 248 10.39 -2.70 -31.06
CA ARG A 248 11.08 -3.84 -30.45
C ARG A 248 10.12 -4.58 -29.53
N ILE A 249 10.21 -5.90 -29.55
CA ILE A 249 9.45 -6.74 -28.62
C ILE A 249 10.11 -6.65 -27.24
N GLN A 250 9.36 -6.16 -26.26
CA GLN A 250 9.72 -6.11 -24.85
C GLN A 250 8.84 -7.08 -24.04
N PHE A 251 9.32 -7.44 -22.85
CA PHE A 251 8.64 -8.35 -21.95
C PHE A 251 8.17 -7.61 -20.72
N ASN A 252 6.99 -7.97 -20.24
CA ASN A 252 6.50 -7.46 -18.97
C ASN A 252 7.20 -8.19 -17.81
N ARG A 253 8.38 -7.67 -17.42
CA ARG A 253 9.18 -8.22 -16.33
C ARG A 253 8.42 -8.22 -15.00
N ARG A 254 7.58 -7.21 -14.76
CA ARG A 254 6.68 -7.15 -13.58
C ARG A 254 5.80 -8.38 -13.49
N LYS A 255 5.07 -8.71 -14.56
CA LYS A 255 4.21 -9.90 -14.63
C LYS A 255 5.00 -11.20 -14.44
N LEU A 256 6.18 -11.31 -15.06
CA LEU A 256 7.01 -12.50 -14.96
C LEU A 256 7.53 -12.73 -13.52
N ASN A 257 7.89 -11.66 -12.82
CA ASN A 257 8.49 -11.70 -11.49
C ASN A 257 7.44 -11.77 -10.36
N GLU A 258 6.36 -11.01 -10.45
CA GLU A 258 5.38 -10.85 -9.37
C GLU A 258 4.27 -11.91 -9.42
N LEU A 259 3.82 -12.37 -10.60
CA LEU A 259 2.73 -13.36 -10.71
C LEU A 259 3.03 -14.68 -9.96
N PRO A 260 4.20 -15.32 -10.11
CA PRO A 260 4.51 -16.54 -9.37
C PRO A 260 4.52 -16.33 -7.85
N GLN A 261 4.97 -15.16 -7.40
CA GLN A 261 5.01 -14.82 -5.98
C GLN A 261 3.59 -14.69 -5.41
N PHE A 262 2.67 -13.98 -6.07
CA PHE A 262 1.29 -13.87 -5.59
C PHE A 262 0.55 -15.21 -5.65
N LEU A 263 0.83 -16.06 -6.64
CA LEU A 263 0.27 -17.42 -6.69
C LEU A 263 0.70 -18.27 -5.48
N SER A 264 1.94 -18.09 -4.99
CA SER A 264 2.41 -18.78 -3.77
C SER A 264 1.67 -18.35 -2.49
N GLN A 265 0.96 -17.22 -2.52
CA GLN A 265 0.18 -16.73 -1.38
C GLN A 265 -1.25 -17.27 -1.35
N LEU A 266 -1.70 -17.92 -2.42
CA LEU A 266 -3.03 -18.52 -2.53
C LEU A 266 -3.04 -19.97 -2.04
N THR A 267 -4.23 -20.49 -1.74
CA THR A 267 -4.38 -21.92 -1.43
C THR A 267 -4.06 -22.78 -2.65
N ALA A 268 -3.53 -23.99 -2.42
CA ALA A 268 -3.13 -24.89 -3.50
C ALA A 268 -4.27 -25.18 -4.50
N ASN A 269 -5.52 -25.23 -4.02
CA ASN A 269 -6.69 -25.47 -4.85
C ASN A 269 -6.92 -24.36 -5.90
N LEU A 270 -6.66 -23.10 -5.54
CA LEU A 270 -6.75 -21.98 -6.49
C LEU A 270 -5.45 -21.80 -7.28
N ALA A 271 -4.31 -21.91 -6.61
CA ALA A 271 -3.01 -21.65 -7.22
C ALA A 271 -2.65 -22.68 -8.30
N THR A 272 -2.84 -23.97 -8.05
CA THR A 272 -2.39 -25.06 -8.93
C THR A 272 -2.94 -24.98 -10.36
N PRO A 273 -4.26 -24.84 -10.59
CA PRO A 273 -4.78 -24.73 -11.96
C PRO A 273 -4.26 -23.47 -12.67
N ILE A 274 -4.09 -22.37 -11.93
CA ILE A 274 -3.58 -21.12 -12.49
C ILE A 274 -2.09 -21.25 -12.84
N ILE A 275 -1.28 -21.84 -11.97
CA ILE A 275 0.15 -22.11 -12.23
C ILE A 275 0.28 -23.02 -13.46
N ALA A 276 -0.53 -24.07 -13.54
CA ALA A 276 -0.52 -24.97 -14.69
C ALA A 276 -0.80 -24.21 -16.00
N GLN A 277 -1.85 -23.39 -16.03
CA GLN A 277 -2.27 -22.66 -17.22
C GLN A 277 -1.34 -21.50 -17.59
N GLU A 278 -1.01 -20.63 -16.63
CA GLU A 278 -0.34 -19.35 -16.88
C GLU A 278 1.18 -19.45 -16.89
N ILE A 279 1.74 -20.46 -16.23
CA ILE A 279 3.19 -20.64 -16.09
C ILE A 279 3.63 -21.91 -16.80
N VAL A 280 3.26 -23.09 -16.30
CA VAL A 280 3.85 -24.38 -16.75
C VAL A 280 3.52 -24.72 -18.20
N PHE A 281 2.25 -24.58 -18.61
CA PHE A 281 1.79 -24.85 -19.97
C PHE A 281 1.74 -23.60 -20.85
N ASN A 282 2.29 -22.48 -20.37
CA ASN A 282 2.45 -21.27 -21.16
C ASN A 282 3.87 -21.20 -21.73
N TYR A 283 4.03 -21.68 -22.96
CA TYR A 283 5.33 -21.69 -23.64
C TYR A 283 6.00 -20.31 -23.66
N THR A 284 5.20 -19.26 -23.90
CA THR A 284 5.68 -17.88 -23.90
C THR A 284 6.27 -17.50 -22.56
N PHE A 285 5.52 -17.72 -21.46
CA PHE A 285 6.00 -17.45 -20.11
C PHE A 285 7.31 -18.18 -19.80
N MET A 286 7.34 -19.50 -19.98
CA MET A 286 8.52 -20.34 -19.69
C MET A 286 9.74 -19.92 -20.50
N ARG A 287 9.57 -19.72 -21.82
CA ARG A 287 10.65 -19.29 -22.70
C ARG A 287 11.25 -17.97 -22.23
N LYS A 288 10.44 -17.01 -21.79
CA LYS A 288 10.93 -15.71 -21.34
C LYS A 288 11.65 -15.77 -20.00
N VAL A 289 11.12 -16.52 -19.03
CA VAL A 289 11.82 -16.73 -17.76
C VAL A 289 13.19 -17.35 -18.00
N SER A 290 13.30 -18.33 -18.91
CA SER A 290 14.61 -18.92 -19.27
C SER A 290 15.58 -17.91 -19.88
N ILE A 291 15.11 -16.99 -20.73
CA ILE A 291 15.97 -15.95 -21.33
C ILE A 291 16.47 -14.98 -20.25
N LEU A 292 15.59 -14.50 -19.37
CA LEU A 292 15.97 -13.58 -18.29
C LEU A 292 17.01 -14.20 -17.35
N LEU A 293 16.86 -15.49 -17.01
CA LEU A 293 17.84 -16.22 -16.19
C LEU A 293 19.22 -16.38 -16.86
N ILE A 294 19.30 -16.25 -18.19
CA ILE A 294 20.56 -16.27 -18.94
C ILE A 294 21.17 -14.87 -19.00
N GLU A 295 20.35 -13.82 -19.13
CA GLU A 295 20.80 -12.42 -19.19
C GLU A 295 21.29 -11.87 -17.84
N GLU A 296 20.81 -12.42 -16.71
CA GLU A 296 21.26 -12.04 -15.36
C GLU A 296 22.59 -12.70 -14.92
N LYS A 297 23.20 -13.56 -15.75
CA LYS A 297 24.50 -14.21 -15.50
C LYS A 297 25.63 -13.57 -16.30
#